data_AF-A0A4E0RR26-F1
#
_entry.id   AF-A0A4E0RR26-F1
#
_cell.length_a   1.000
_cell.length_b   1.000
_cell.length_c   1.000
_cell.angle_alpha   90.00
_cell.angle_beta   90.00
_cell.angle_gamma   90.00
#
_symmetry.space_group_name_H-M   'P 1'
#
loop_
_entity.id
_entity.type
_entity.pdbx_description
1 polymer ?
#
loop_
_entity_poly.entity_id
_entity_poly.type
_entity_poly.pdbx_seq_one_letter_code
_entity_poly.pdbx_strand_id
1 'polypeptide(L)'
;MSDSLGDSSDTSNSTTDSFAEFVPVLQLPPSLAALVDADRLIVQQDSYDKNVKRSSILNMYEVIANNSSDQWEKLISFQEESTHCMRAFCGNYRRFSMRGTVNGQTELVLERPLRCPANLCCCCPYELRVLRDGECVGSIGQVPSLAHNKFIIYDGDHYPQLVLKGPMFAYHCCLDLVFKLYSRSGGRSIGRLIRRWRDDQDVFHVAFPRDLHVRMKLLLMTATILIDFVYFGSH
;
A
#
# COMPACT_ATOMS: atom_id res chain seq x y z
N MET A 1 -56.29 39.28 40.34
CA MET A 1 -56.09 37.88 40.74
C MET A 1 -55.53 37.19 39.50
N SER A 2 -54.24 37.33 39.19
CA SER A 2 -53.16 36.45 39.66
C SER A 2 -53.58 34.98 39.57
N ASP A 3 -53.20 34.30 38.49
CA ASP A 3 -52.15 33.27 38.61
C ASP A 3 -51.57 32.89 37.24
N SER A 4 -50.29 32.59 37.32
CA SER A 4 -49.29 32.41 36.28
C SER A 4 -49.10 30.93 35.94
N LEU A 5 -48.16 30.67 35.01
CA LEU A 5 -47.55 29.39 34.60
C LEU A 5 -48.29 28.76 33.40
N GLY A 6 -47.69 28.59 32.24
CA GLY A 6 -46.33 28.79 31.77
C GLY A 6 -46.24 27.98 30.48
N ASP A 7 -45.80 28.59 29.38
CA ASP A 7 -45.39 27.79 28.24
C ASP A 7 -44.17 28.41 27.55
N SER A 8 -43.36 27.46 27.13
CA SER A 8 -41.97 27.46 26.78
C SER A 8 -41.62 28.29 25.55
N SER A 9 -40.45 28.92 25.63
CA SER A 9 -39.80 29.69 24.58
C SER A 9 -39.20 28.77 23.51
N ASP A 10 -39.85 28.67 22.35
CA ASP A 10 -39.24 28.18 21.12
C ASP A 10 -38.37 29.27 20.48
N THR A 11 -37.12 29.37 20.93
CA THR A 11 -36.05 30.05 20.17
C THR A 11 -35.21 28.99 19.47
N SER A 12 -35.40 28.89 18.16
CA SER A 12 -34.58 28.12 17.24
C SER A 12 -33.13 28.65 17.22
N ASN A 13 -32.27 28.06 18.05
CA ASN A 13 -30.83 28.17 17.88
C ASN A 13 -30.41 27.23 16.74
N SER A 14 -30.18 27.80 15.54
CA SER A 14 -29.47 27.11 14.47
C SER A 14 -27.99 27.05 14.84
N THR A 15 -27.63 26.04 15.63
CA THR A 15 -26.24 25.75 15.95
C THR A 15 -25.58 25.18 14.69
N THR A 16 -24.66 25.96 14.15
CA THR A 16 -23.60 25.56 13.25
C THR A 16 -22.96 24.25 13.71
N ASP A 17 -23.19 23.16 12.98
CA ASP A 17 -22.47 21.91 13.22
C ASP A 17 -21.24 21.85 12.32
N SER A 18 -20.17 22.44 12.84
CA SER A 18 -18.81 22.32 12.35
C SER A 18 -18.23 20.98 12.80
N PHE A 19 -18.23 19.98 11.92
CA PHE A 19 -17.37 18.81 12.02
C PHE A 19 -16.70 18.53 10.67
N ALA A 20 -15.84 19.45 10.27
CA ALA A 20 -14.65 19.10 9.51
C ALA A 20 -13.52 18.97 10.54
N GLU A 21 -13.47 17.82 11.23
CA GLU A 21 -12.29 17.46 11.99
C GLU A 21 -11.09 17.48 11.05
N PHE A 22 -10.04 18.18 11.46
CA PHE A 22 -8.79 18.33 10.74
C PHE A 22 -8.12 16.96 10.59
N VAL A 23 -8.49 16.23 9.55
CA VAL A 23 -7.60 15.20 8.99
C VAL A 23 -6.37 15.96 8.51
N PRO A 24 -5.15 15.69 9.01
CA PRO A 24 -3.97 16.23 8.38
C PRO A 24 -3.99 15.76 6.93
N VAL A 25 -4.24 16.70 6.02
CA VAL A 25 -4.10 16.44 4.60
C VAL A 25 -2.68 15.95 4.42
N LEU A 26 -2.51 14.74 3.88
CA LEU A 26 -1.17 14.24 3.57
C LEU A 26 -0.50 15.24 2.63
N GLN A 27 0.38 16.08 3.14
CA GLN A 27 1.06 17.10 2.36
C GLN A 27 2.17 16.45 1.55
N LEU A 28 1.84 15.79 0.45
CA LEU A 28 2.81 15.02 -0.36
C LEU A 28 4.10 15.82 -0.60
N PRO A 29 5.30 15.21 -0.39
CA PRO A 29 6.53 15.95 -0.59
C PRO A 29 6.66 16.34 -2.07
N PRO A 30 7.27 17.50 -2.39
CA PRO A 30 7.41 17.96 -3.77
C PRO A 30 8.08 16.93 -4.69
N SER A 31 8.99 16.12 -4.14
CA SER A 31 9.67 15.01 -4.79
C SER A 31 8.74 13.92 -5.32
N LEU A 32 7.51 13.81 -4.78
CA LEU A 32 6.49 12.85 -5.20
C LEU A 32 5.31 13.52 -5.93
N ALA A 33 5.40 14.81 -6.27
CA ALA A 33 4.30 15.58 -6.87
C ALA A 33 3.72 14.96 -8.15
N ALA A 34 4.56 14.27 -8.94
CA ALA A 34 4.14 13.53 -10.14
C ALA A 34 3.00 12.53 -9.88
N LEU A 35 2.91 11.98 -8.66
CA LEU A 35 1.87 11.03 -8.28
C LEU A 35 0.46 11.65 -8.29
N VAL A 36 0.35 12.98 -8.17
CA VAL A 36 -0.93 13.70 -8.23
C VAL A 36 -1.61 13.48 -9.58
N ASP A 37 -0.87 13.60 -10.68
CA ASP A 37 -1.41 13.47 -12.04
C ASP A 37 -1.32 12.07 -12.62
N ALA A 38 -0.57 11.17 -11.97
CA ALA A 38 -0.41 9.80 -12.42
C ALA A 38 -1.73 9.02 -12.40
N ASP A 39 -1.92 8.17 -13.39
CA ASP A 39 -3.00 7.17 -13.43
C ASP A 39 -2.47 5.74 -13.63
N ARG A 40 -1.17 5.62 -13.92
CA ARG A 40 -0.45 4.36 -14.08
C ARG A 40 0.90 4.41 -13.37
N LEU A 41 1.25 3.28 -12.77
CA LEU A 41 2.57 3.05 -12.17
C LEU A 41 3.17 1.76 -12.71
N ILE A 42 4.48 1.72 -12.77
CA ILE A 42 5.29 0.53 -12.97
C ILE A 42 6.16 0.36 -11.72
N VAL A 43 6.10 -0.79 -11.07
CA VAL A 43 6.98 -1.16 -9.96
C VAL A 43 7.82 -2.35 -10.39
N GLN A 44 9.13 -2.16 -10.46
CA GLN A 44 10.09 -3.16 -10.93
C GLN A 44 10.99 -3.57 -9.77
N GLN A 45 11.15 -4.87 -9.57
CA GLN A 45 12.17 -5.40 -8.66
C GLN A 45 13.51 -5.49 -9.41
N ASP A 46 14.60 -5.04 -8.79
CA ASP A 46 15.93 -5.16 -9.39
C ASP A 46 16.33 -6.64 -9.56
N SER A 47 16.93 -6.96 -10.71
CA SER A 47 17.55 -8.27 -10.94
C SER A 47 18.78 -8.42 -10.06
N TYR A 48 18.90 -9.59 -9.45
CA TYR A 48 20.09 -9.97 -8.70
C TYR A 48 21.03 -10.84 -9.53
N ASP A 49 22.33 -10.76 -9.25
CA ASP A 49 23.31 -11.72 -9.76
C ASP A 49 23.04 -13.10 -9.16
N LYS A 50 22.67 -14.06 -10.01
CA LYS A 50 22.34 -15.44 -9.62
C LYS A 50 23.50 -16.18 -8.95
N ASN A 51 24.73 -15.68 -9.09
CA ASN A 51 25.92 -16.25 -8.46
C ASN A 51 26.10 -15.81 -7.00
N VAL A 52 25.31 -14.84 -6.52
CA VAL A 52 25.36 -14.35 -5.15
C VAL A 52 24.32 -15.08 -4.29
N LYS A 53 24.70 -15.51 -3.08
CA LYS A 53 23.74 -16.07 -2.11
C LYS A 53 22.61 -15.07 -1.88
N ARG A 54 21.35 -15.50 -2.07
CA ARG A 54 20.16 -14.63 -1.92
C ARG A 54 20.04 -13.98 -0.56
N SER A 55 20.51 -14.63 0.51
CA SER A 55 20.58 -14.04 1.86
C SER A 55 21.55 -12.85 1.96
N SER A 56 22.40 -12.61 0.98
CA SER A 56 23.29 -11.45 0.90
C SER A 56 22.70 -10.29 0.11
N ILE A 57 21.61 -10.50 -0.64
CA ILE A 57 21.02 -9.50 -1.53
C ILE A 57 19.90 -8.75 -0.80
N LEU A 58 19.89 -7.42 -0.92
CA LEU A 58 18.81 -6.57 -0.44
C LEU A 58 17.75 -6.46 -1.54
N ASN A 59 16.48 -6.64 -1.19
CA ASN A 59 15.41 -6.40 -2.15
C ASN A 59 15.35 -4.90 -2.47
N MET A 60 15.39 -4.56 -3.76
CA MET A 60 15.29 -3.19 -4.26
C MET A 60 14.15 -3.12 -5.27
N TYR A 61 13.42 -2.01 -5.24
CA TYR A 61 12.33 -1.74 -6.17
C TYR A 61 12.43 -0.32 -6.71
N GLU A 62 12.18 -0.17 -8.00
CA GLU A 62 12.03 1.12 -8.65
C GLU A 62 10.56 1.35 -9.02
N VAL A 63 10.06 2.54 -8.75
CA VAL A 63 8.72 2.96 -9.13
C VAL A 63 8.81 4.05 -10.16
N ILE A 64 8.11 3.86 -11.27
CA ILE A 64 8.00 4.78 -12.40
C ILE A 64 6.52 5.14 -12.55
N ALA A 65 6.21 6.43 -12.70
CA ALA A 65 4.85 6.94 -12.86
C ALA A 65 4.71 7.65 -14.21
N ASN A 66 3.50 7.63 -14.78
CA ASN A 66 3.20 8.53 -15.88
C ASN A 66 2.75 9.90 -15.38
N ASN A 67 3.06 10.95 -16.13
CA ASN A 67 2.59 12.30 -15.84
C ASN A 67 1.35 12.66 -16.70
N SER A 68 0.91 13.91 -16.61
CA SER A 68 -0.27 14.40 -17.32
C SER A 68 -0.15 14.34 -18.85
N SER A 69 1.08 14.40 -19.38
CA SER A 69 1.43 14.27 -20.81
C SER A 69 1.75 12.83 -21.24
N ASP A 70 1.48 11.85 -20.36
CA ASP A 70 1.77 10.42 -20.55
C ASP A 70 3.25 10.07 -20.75
N GLN A 71 4.15 10.93 -20.28
CA GLN A 71 5.57 10.63 -20.19
C GLN A 71 5.87 9.91 -18.87
N TRP A 72 6.80 8.96 -18.92
CA TRP A 72 7.17 8.13 -17.78
C TRP A 72 8.41 8.67 -17.09
N GLU A 73 8.35 8.84 -15.77
CA GLU A 73 9.47 9.30 -14.95
C GLU A 73 9.62 8.48 -13.67
N LYS A 74 10.86 8.35 -13.22
CA LYS A 74 11.19 7.66 -11.96
C LYS A 74 10.64 8.48 -10.80
N LEU A 75 9.82 7.84 -9.97
CA LEU A 75 9.17 8.46 -8.82
C LEU A 75 9.97 8.24 -7.53
N ILE A 76 10.30 6.99 -7.21
CA ILE A 76 10.96 6.62 -5.95
C ILE A 76 11.66 5.26 -6.07
N SER A 77 12.76 5.07 -5.35
CA SER A 77 13.43 3.78 -5.18
C SER A 77 13.28 3.28 -3.74
N PHE A 78 12.81 2.04 -3.58
CA PHE A 78 12.78 1.35 -2.29
C PHE A 78 13.99 0.43 -2.16
N GLN A 79 14.66 0.50 -1.01
CA GLN A 79 15.73 -0.42 -0.67
C GLN A 79 15.45 -1.04 0.69
N GLU A 80 15.60 -2.36 0.76
CA GLU A 80 15.49 -3.11 1.99
C GLU A 80 16.60 -2.80 3.00
N GLU A 81 16.20 -2.66 4.24
CA GLU A 81 17.04 -2.63 5.43
C GLU A 81 16.84 -3.91 6.23
N SER A 82 17.65 -4.91 5.96
CA SER A 82 17.70 -6.11 6.79
C SER A 82 19.14 -6.58 6.99
N THR A 83 19.38 -7.28 8.09
CA THR A 83 20.66 -7.95 8.31
C THR A 83 20.68 -9.29 7.60
N HIS A 84 21.87 -9.77 7.25
CA HIS A 84 22.07 -11.10 6.64
C HIS A 84 21.41 -12.22 7.46
N CYS A 85 21.52 -12.16 8.80
CA CYS A 85 20.93 -13.15 9.70
C CYS A 85 19.39 -13.18 9.61
N MET A 86 18.74 -12.02 9.51
CA MET A 86 17.28 -11.96 9.33
C MET A 86 16.84 -12.54 7.99
N ARG A 87 17.67 -12.46 6.94
CA ARG A 87 17.40 -13.07 5.63
C ARG A 87 17.68 -14.57 5.60
N ALA A 88 18.74 -15.04 6.27
CA ALA A 88 19.17 -16.42 6.22
C ALA A 88 18.32 -17.38 7.07
N PHE A 89 17.77 -16.92 8.20
CA PHE A 89 17.15 -17.81 9.19
C PHE A 89 15.63 -17.63 9.38
N CYS A 90 15.01 -16.55 8.86
CA CYS A 90 13.61 -16.22 9.14
C CYS A 90 12.65 -16.21 7.94
N GLY A 91 13.14 -16.40 6.71
CA GLY A 91 12.31 -16.48 5.50
C GLY A 91 11.20 -15.41 5.42
N ASN A 92 9.96 -15.81 5.10
CA ASN A 92 8.82 -14.89 4.92
C ASN A 92 8.19 -14.40 6.24
N TYR A 93 8.70 -14.87 7.38
CA TYR A 93 8.25 -14.40 8.70
C TYR A 93 8.96 -13.13 9.14
N ARG A 94 10.10 -12.80 8.50
CA ARG A 94 10.99 -11.72 8.90
C ARG A 94 10.30 -10.35 8.93
N ARG A 95 10.59 -9.57 9.97
CA ARG A 95 10.45 -8.11 9.87
C ARG A 95 11.30 -7.67 8.71
N PHE A 96 10.78 -6.77 7.90
CA PHE A 96 11.63 -6.00 7.02
C PHE A 96 11.22 -4.54 7.10
N SER A 97 12.22 -3.69 7.03
CA SER A 97 12.05 -2.26 6.80
C SER A 97 12.55 -1.97 5.39
N MET A 98 11.91 -1.05 4.67
CA MET A 98 12.45 -0.49 3.43
C MET A 98 12.45 1.02 3.50
N ARG A 99 13.51 1.65 3.02
CA ARG A 99 13.57 3.09 2.77
C ARG A 99 13.20 3.38 1.33
N GLY A 100 12.16 4.17 1.14
CA GLY A 100 11.83 4.83 -0.12
C GLY A 100 12.60 6.14 -0.23
N THR A 101 13.45 6.27 -1.24
CA THR A 101 14.31 7.43 -1.45
C THR A 101 14.09 8.10 -2.79
N VAL A 102 14.15 9.43 -2.79
CA VAL A 102 14.16 10.28 -3.98
C VAL A 102 15.38 11.18 -3.90
N ASN A 103 16.24 11.14 -4.92
CA ASN A 103 17.50 11.91 -4.97
C ASN A 103 18.37 11.75 -3.70
N GLY A 104 18.37 10.56 -3.09
CA GLY A 104 19.14 10.26 -1.88
C GLY A 104 18.48 10.69 -0.56
N GLN A 105 17.35 11.40 -0.59
CA GLN A 105 16.56 11.73 0.60
C GLN A 105 15.50 10.65 0.86
N THR A 106 15.28 10.32 2.14
CA THR A 106 14.24 9.36 2.53
C THR A 106 12.90 10.05 2.59
N GLU A 107 11.95 9.61 1.76
CA GLU A 107 10.60 10.17 1.69
C GLU A 107 9.57 9.26 2.35
N LEU A 108 9.82 7.95 2.34
CA LEU A 108 8.91 6.93 2.88
C LEU A 108 9.70 5.85 3.62
N VAL A 109 9.11 5.31 4.67
CA VAL A 109 9.59 4.12 5.37
C VAL A 109 8.47 3.08 5.35
N LEU A 110 8.80 1.87 4.88
CA LEU A 110 7.86 0.74 4.87
C LEU A 110 8.23 -0.19 6.02
N GLU A 111 7.31 -0.39 6.95
CA GLU A 111 7.52 -1.27 8.09
C GLU A 111 6.58 -2.47 8.03
N ARG A 112 7.16 -3.66 7.91
CA ARG A 112 6.43 -4.92 8.10
C ARG A 112 6.73 -5.49 9.49
N PRO A 113 5.75 -5.68 10.39
CA PRO A 113 5.95 -6.30 11.68
C PRO A 113 6.29 -7.81 11.58
N LEU A 114 6.79 -8.40 12.68
CA LEU A 114 7.10 -9.84 12.73
C LEU A 114 5.80 -10.62 12.64
N ARG A 115 5.83 -11.74 11.91
CA ARG A 115 4.71 -12.69 11.88
C ARG A 115 5.00 -13.87 12.81
N CYS A 116 3.95 -14.49 13.33
CA CYS A 116 4.04 -15.79 13.98
C CYS A 116 4.67 -16.83 13.01
N PRO A 117 5.66 -17.62 13.44
CA PRO A 117 6.31 -18.65 12.61
C PRO A 117 5.41 -19.85 12.27
N ALA A 118 4.19 -19.92 12.79
CA ALA A 118 3.25 -20.96 12.43
C ALA A 118 2.71 -20.73 10.99
N ASN A 119 3.24 -21.49 10.02
CA ASN A 119 2.91 -21.49 8.58
C ASN A 119 1.41 -21.43 8.23
N LEU A 120 0.53 -21.89 9.12
CA LEU A 120 -0.91 -21.95 8.91
C LEU A 120 -1.73 -21.07 9.85
N CYS A 121 -1.09 -20.23 10.69
CA CYS A 121 -1.86 -19.39 11.61
C CYS A 121 -2.55 -18.26 10.84
N CYS A 122 -3.86 -18.41 10.68
CA CYS A 122 -4.76 -17.37 10.19
C CYS A 122 -4.84 -16.17 11.16
N CYS A 123 -4.20 -16.25 12.33
CA CYS A 123 -4.21 -15.24 13.38
C CYS A 123 -3.34 -14.00 13.09
N CYS A 124 -2.39 -14.08 12.16
CA CYS A 124 -1.47 -12.98 11.86
C CYS A 124 -1.47 -12.71 10.35
N PRO A 125 -2.38 -11.88 9.81
CA PRO A 125 -2.31 -11.47 8.41
C PRO A 125 -0.99 -10.77 8.08
N TYR A 126 -0.58 -10.80 6.81
CA TYR A 126 0.53 -9.96 6.36
C TYR A 126 0.08 -8.50 6.38
N GLU A 127 0.85 -7.65 7.05
CA GLU A 127 0.61 -6.21 7.10
C GLU A 127 1.87 -5.45 6.68
N LEU A 128 1.68 -4.32 6.00
CA LEU A 128 2.73 -3.35 5.70
C LEU A 128 2.23 -1.97 6.11
N ARG A 129 2.95 -1.31 7.01
CA ARG A 129 2.71 0.09 7.40
C ARG A 129 3.58 1.00 6.56
N VAL A 130 3.02 2.12 6.14
CA VAL A 130 3.73 3.12 5.35
C VAL A 130 3.82 4.38 6.18
N LEU A 131 5.05 4.78 6.49
CA LEU A 131 5.35 5.95 7.30
C LEU A 131 6.02 7.03 6.46
N ARG A 132 5.78 8.27 6.87
CA ARG A 132 6.48 9.45 6.39
C ARG A 132 6.80 10.34 7.57
N ASP A 133 8.06 10.72 7.72
CA ASP A 133 8.53 11.55 8.84
C ASP A 133 8.09 11.02 10.22
N GLY A 134 7.97 9.68 10.33
CA GLY A 134 7.51 8.99 11.55
C GLY A 134 5.99 8.86 11.70
N GLU A 135 5.19 9.54 10.87
CA GLU A 135 3.73 9.47 10.89
C GLU A 135 3.19 8.39 9.95
N CYS A 136 2.12 7.71 10.37
CA CYS A 136 1.50 6.65 9.59
C CYS A 136 0.63 7.24 8.47
N VAL A 137 1.06 7.05 7.22
CA VAL A 137 0.30 7.44 6.02
C VAL A 137 -0.88 6.49 5.78
N GLY A 138 -0.69 5.22 6.14
CA GLY A 138 -1.69 4.16 6.07
C GLY A 138 -1.06 2.77 6.15
N SER A 139 -1.87 1.74 5.97
CA SER A 139 -1.39 0.36 5.97
C SER A 139 -2.09 -0.53 4.94
N ILE A 140 -1.44 -1.63 4.60
CA ILE A 140 -1.96 -2.66 3.70
C ILE A 140 -2.03 -3.95 4.49
N GLY A 141 -3.22 -4.53 4.61
CA GLY A 141 -3.44 -5.79 5.31
C GLY A 141 -3.96 -6.87 4.36
N GLN A 142 -3.33 -8.03 4.34
CA GLN A 142 -3.89 -9.21 3.72
C GLN A 142 -5.07 -9.72 4.56
N VAL A 143 -6.16 -10.11 3.92
CA VAL A 143 -7.25 -10.83 4.60
C VAL A 143 -6.94 -12.33 4.53
N PRO A 144 -6.76 -13.02 5.67
CA PRO A 144 -6.57 -14.46 5.66
C PRO A 144 -7.82 -15.12 5.08
N SER A 145 -7.68 -15.84 3.98
CA SER A 145 -8.76 -16.67 3.46
C SER A 145 -8.21 -17.84 2.66
N LEU A 146 -8.90 -18.98 2.71
CA LEU A 146 -8.51 -20.22 2.03
C LEU A 146 -8.64 -20.16 0.50
N ALA A 147 -9.37 -19.17 -0.05
CA ALA A 147 -9.77 -19.15 -1.45
C ALA A 147 -9.69 -17.76 -2.13
N HIS A 148 -9.33 -16.69 -1.41
CA HIS A 148 -9.27 -15.36 -2.00
C HIS A 148 -8.02 -14.61 -1.55
N ASN A 149 -7.20 -14.25 -2.54
CA ASN A 149 -6.09 -13.33 -2.33
C ASN A 149 -6.66 -11.92 -2.24
N LYS A 150 -7.00 -11.49 -1.02
CA LYS A 150 -7.62 -10.20 -0.75
C LYS A 150 -6.69 -9.35 0.10
N PHE A 151 -6.50 -8.10 -0.30
CA PHE A 151 -5.79 -7.09 0.48
C PHE A 151 -6.72 -5.89 0.70
N ILE A 152 -6.67 -5.31 1.89
CA ILE A 152 -7.37 -4.09 2.24
C ILE A 152 -6.32 -3.00 2.42
N ILE A 153 -6.59 -1.84 1.85
CA ILE A 153 -5.77 -0.64 1.99
C ILE A 153 -6.50 0.29 2.96
N TYR A 154 -5.81 0.64 4.04
CA TYR A 154 -6.28 1.50 5.11
C TYR A 154 -5.58 2.86 5.03
N ASP A 155 -6.28 3.93 5.35
CA ASP A 155 -5.66 5.24 5.56
C ASP A 155 -4.90 5.33 6.90
N GLY A 156 -4.40 6.52 7.23
CA GLY A 156 -3.62 6.78 8.45
C GLY A 156 -4.38 6.49 9.75
N ASP A 157 -5.72 6.57 9.72
CA ASP A 157 -6.61 6.30 10.86
C ASP A 157 -7.04 4.83 10.92
N HIS A 158 -6.38 3.98 10.12
CA HIS A 158 -6.69 2.55 9.97
C HIS A 158 -8.12 2.29 9.47
N TYR A 159 -8.69 3.23 8.71
CA TYR A 159 -10.02 3.08 8.14
C TYR A 159 -9.92 2.53 6.71
N PRO A 160 -10.67 1.48 6.35
CA PRO A 160 -10.53 0.84 5.04
C PRO A 160 -11.02 1.77 3.93
N GLN A 161 -10.21 1.89 2.88
CA GLN A 161 -10.51 2.77 1.74
C GLN A 161 -10.64 1.99 0.43
N LEU A 162 -9.74 1.04 0.20
CA LEU A 162 -9.70 0.26 -1.04
C LEU A 162 -9.53 -1.23 -0.76
N VAL A 163 -9.92 -2.05 -1.74
CA VAL A 163 -9.79 -3.51 -1.69
C VAL A 163 -9.19 -4.01 -3.00
N LEU A 164 -8.09 -4.76 -2.89
CA LEU A 164 -7.53 -5.54 -3.99
C LEU A 164 -8.02 -6.99 -3.89
N LYS A 165 -8.58 -7.52 -4.97
CA LYS A 165 -8.99 -8.92 -5.08
C LYS A 165 -8.24 -9.60 -6.22
N GLY A 166 -7.36 -10.52 -5.87
CA GLY A 166 -6.61 -11.38 -6.78
C GLY A 166 -7.33 -12.69 -7.10
N PRO A 167 -6.74 -13.52 -7.97
CA PRO A 167 -7.28 -14.83 -8.33
C PRO A 167 -7.27 -15.77 -7.11
N MET A 168 -8.15 -16.77 -7.12
CA MET A 168 -8.29 -17.76 -6.04
C MET A 168 -7.04 -18.65 -5.88
N PHE A 169 -6.38 -18.99 -6.99
CA PHE A 169 -5.17 -19.82 -7.00
C PHE A 169 -3.99 -19.00 -7.56
N ALA A 170 -3.20 -18.37 -6.68
CA ALA A 170 -2.01 -17.61 -7.08
C ALA A 170 -0.73 -18.46 -7.17
N TYR A 171 -0.82 -19.78 -6.92
CA TYR A 171 0.34 -20.68 -6.80
C TYR A 171 0.94 -21.15 -8.14
N HIS A 172 0.43 -20.70 -9.29
CA HIS A 172 1.00 -21.06 -10.58
C HIS A 172 2.06 -20.02 -10.98
N CYS A 173 3.34 -20.40 -10.88
CA CYS A 173 4.56 -19.62 -11.15
C CYS A 173 4.56 -18.77 -12.42
N CYS A 174 3.68 -19.08 -13.37
CA CYS A 174 3.94 -18.87 -14.78
C CYS A 174 2.76 -18.17 -15.49
N LEU A 175 1.86 -17.54 -14.73
CA LEU A 175 0.75 -16.73 -15.25
C LEU A 175 0.79 -15.31 -14.67
N ASP A 176 0.33 -14.34 -15.47
CA ASP A 176 0.08 -12.97 -15.04
C ASP A 176 -0.94 -12.98 -13.90
N LEU A 177 -0.58 -12.44 -12.73
CA LEU A 177 -1.53 -12.29 -11.62
C LEU A 177 -2.25 -10.95 -11.75
N VAL A 178 -3.57 -11.01 -11.86
CA VAL A 178 -4.43 -9.81 -11.96
C VAL A 178 -5.19 -9.60 -10.66
N PHE A 179 -4.91 -8.50 -9.98
CA PHE A 179 -5.66 -8.01 -8.83
C PHE A 179 -6.57 -6.88 -9.28
N LYS A 180 -7.88 -7.06 -9.09
CA LYS A 180 -8.89 -6.03 -9.37
C LYS A 180 -8.99 -5.08 -8.17
N LEU A 181 -9.01 -3.78 -8.44
CA LEU A 181 -9.11 -2.73 -7.44
C LEU A 181 -10.56 -2.27 -7.29
N TYR A 182 -11.05 -2.22 -6.06
CA TYR A 182 -12.39 -1.76 -5.70
C TYR A 182 -12.31 -0.66 -4.65
N SER A 183 -13.28 0.26 -4.70
CA SER A 183 -13.61 1.11 -3.56
C SER A 183 -14.11 0.26 -2.39
N ARG A 184 -14.00 0.76 -1.15
CA ARG A 184 -14.59 0.14 0.04
C ARG A 184 -16.07 -0.22 -0.14
N SER A 185 -16.85 0.67 -0.75
CA SER A 185 -18.29 0.44 -0.99
C SER A 185 -18.56 -0.73 -1.95
N GLY A 186 -17.52 -1.27 -2.60
CA GLY A 186 -17.64 -2.33 -3.59
C GLY A 186 -18.11 -1.81 -4.95
N GLY A 187 -18.79 -2.67 -5.70
CA GLY A 187 -19.26 -2.36 -7.06
C GLY A 187 -18.30 -2.80 -8.15
N ARG A 188 -18.19 -1.98 -9.20
CA ARG A 188 -17.30 -2.26 -10.35
C ARG A 188 -15.84 -2.01 -9.96
N SER A 189 -14.94 -2.72 -10.64
CA SER A 189 -13.50 -2.49 -10.51
C SER A 189 -13.17 -1.09 -11.01
N ILE A 190 -12.45 -0.30 -10.22
CA ILE A 190 -12.02 1.06 -10.56
C ILE A 190 -10.58 1.09 -11.13
N GLY A 191 -9.86 -0.02 -10.99
CA GLY A 191 -8.49 -0.15 -11.45
C GLY A 191 -8.02 -1.60 -11.37
N ARG A 192 -6.72 -1.81 -11.56
CA ARG A 192 -6.10 -3.13 -11.45
C ARG A 192 -4.60 -3.04 -11.19
N LEU A 193 -4.07 -4.10 -10.61
CA LEU A 193 -2.64 -4.37 -10.47
C LEU A 193 -2.37 -5.68 -11.20
N ILE A 194 -1.40 -5.67 -12.11
CA ILE A 194 -1.01 -6.83 -12.92
C ILE A 194 0.46 -7.10 -12.65
N ARG A 195 0.76 -8.27 -12.08
CA ARG A 195 2.13 -8.78 -12.06
C ARG A 195 2.44 -9.46 -13.39
N ARG A 196 3.57 -9.12 -13.98
CA ARG A 196 4.20 -9.83 -15.08
C ARG A 196 5.59 -10.27 -14.67
N TRP A 197 5.91 -11.51 -15.00
CA TRP A 197 7.28 -12.00 -14.89
C TRP A 197 7.97 -11.82 -16.25
N ARG A 198 9.04 -11.02 -16.29
CA ARG A 198 9.87 -10.82 -17.49
C ARG A 198 11.33 -10.80 -17.09
N ASP A 199 12.19 -11.45 -17.88
CA ASP A 199 13.65 -11.37 -17.73
C ASP A 199 14.14 -11.61 -16.29
N ASP A 200 13.58 -12.62 -15.62
CA ASP A 200 13.88 -12.97 -14.22
C ASP A 200 13.55 -11.88 -13.17
N GLN A 201 12.70 -10.91 -13.54
CA GLN A 201 12.24 -9.83 -12.67
C GLN A 201 10.71 -9.79 -12.58
N ASP A 202 10.22 -9.46 -11.39
CA ASP A 202 8.82 -9.15 -11.16
C ASP A 202 8.53 -7.69 -11.52
N VAL A 203 7.62 -7.49 -12.47
CA VAL A 203 7.16 -6.18 -12.93
C VAL A 203 5.67 -6.03 -12.66
N PHE A 204 5.31 -5.09 -11.82
CA PHE A 204 3.93 -4.76 -11.50
C PHE A 204 3.47 -3.54 -12.28
N HIS A 205 2.38 -3.69 -13.03
CA HIS A 205 1.67 -2.58 -13.66
C HIS A 205 0.44 -2.25 -12.82
N VAL A 206 0.36 -1.03 -12.31
CA VAL A 206 -0.77 -0.54 -11.52
C VAL A 206 -1.51 0.50 -12.35
N ALA A 207 -2.84 0.41 -12.40
CA ALA A 207 -3.70 1.40 -13.04
C ALA A 207 -4.89 1.72 -12.14
N PHE A 208 -5.19 3.02 -11.99
CA PHE A 208 -6.26 3.55 -11.16
C PHE A 208 -6.80 4.86 -11.74
N PRO A 209 -7.95 5.37 -11.29
CA PRO A 209 -8.48 6.64 -11.75
C PRO A 209 -7.51 7.80 -11.42
N ARG A 210 -7.35 8.75 -12.35
CA ARG A 210 -6.46 9.90 -12.16
C ARG A 210 -6.82 10.77 -10.96
N ASP A 211 -8.11 10.87 -10.66
CA ASP A 211 -8.70 11.59 -9.53
C ASP A 211 -8.67 10.80 -8.20
N LEU A 212 -8.10 9.60 -8.18
CA LEU A 212 -7.94 8.83 -6.95
C LEU A 212 -7.08 9.62 -5.94
N HIS A 213 -7.50 9.68 -4.68
CA HIS A 213 -6.76 10.43 -3.66
C HIS A 213 -5.29 10.02 -3.59
N VAL A 214 -4.37 10.98 -3.53
CA VAL A 214 -2.92 10.72 -3.69
C VAL A 214 -2.34 9.78 -2.62
N ARG A 215 -2.86 9.85 -1.39
CA ARG A 215 -2.57 8.87 -0.31
C ARG A 215 -2.84 7.43 -0.77
N MET A 216 -3.95 7.20 -1.47
CA MET A 216 -4.32 5.87 -1.95
C MET A 216 -3.43 5.41 -3.11
N LYS A 217 -3.03 6.32 -4.01
CA LYS A 217 -2.05 6.01 -5.06
C LYS A 217 -0.72 5.55 -4.47
N LEU A 218 -0.26 6.26 -3.43
CA LEU A 218 0.96 5.92 -2.69
C LEU A 218 0.85 4.55 -2.01
N LEU A 219 -0.27 4.27 -1.35
CA LEU A 219 -0.49 2.97 -0.72
C LEU A 219 -0.61 1.84 -1.75
N LEU A 220 -1.24 2.07 -2.91
CA LEU A 220 -1.32 1.10 -4.01
C LEU A 220 0.05 0.73 -4.59
N MET A 221 0.94 1.71 -4.74
CA MET A 221 2.34 1.48 -5.09
C MET A 221 3.00 0.56 -4.06
N THR A 222 2.89 0.85 -2.77
CA THR A 222 3.52 0.02 -1.73
C THR A 222 2.86 -1.36 -1.57
N ALA A 223 1.58 -1.50 -1.97
CA ALA A 223 0.89 -2.78 -1.96
C ALA A 223 1.52 -3.80 -2.91
N THR A 224 2.14 -3.36 -4.02
CA THR A 224 2.86 -4.27 -4.93
C THR A 224 4.01 -4.96 -4.22
N ILE A 225 4.75 -4.24 -3.37
CA ILE A 225 5.89 -4.75 -2.59
C ILE A 225 5.41 -5.80 -1.58
N LEU A 226 4.28 -5.56 -0.89
CA LEU A 226 3.71 -6.56 0.01
C LEU A 226 3.23 -7.81 -0.75
N ILE A 227 2.56 -7.64 -1.89
CA ILE A 227 2.11 -8.74 -2.74
C ILE A 227 3.31 -9.56 -3.22
N ASP A 228 4.36 -8.88 -3.68
CA ASP A 228 5.60 -9.51 -4.11
C ASP A 228 6.20 -10.37 -3.00
N PHE A 229 6.38 -9.76 -1.82
CA PHE A 229 6.89 -10.45 -0.64
C PHE A 229 6.04 -11.66 -0.22
N VAL A 230 4.71 -11.55 -0.29
CA VAL A 230 3.79 -12.61 0.15
C VAL A 230 3.79 -13.83 -0.78
N TYR A 231 3.82 -13.61 -2.10
CA TYR A 231 3.63 -14.69 -3.08
C TYR A 231 4.92 -15.14 -3.78
N PHE A 232 5.89 -14.26 -3.94
CA PHE A 232 7.11 -14.50 -4.72
C PHE A 232 8.38 -14.35 -3.89
N GLY A 233 8.28 -13.72 -2.73
CA GLY A 233 9.36 -13.49 -1.80
C GLY A 233 9.93 -14.72 -1.10
N SER A 234 9.98 -15.91 -1.71
CA SER A 234 10.82 -17.01 -1.19
C SER A 234 11.15 -18.07 -2.24
N HIS A 235 12.35 -17.97 -2.82
CA HIS A 235 13.35 -19.04 -2.95
C HIS A 235 14.75 -18.42 -3.10
#